data_AF-V5TJ49-F1
#
_entry.id   AF-V5TJ49-F1
#
_cell.length_a   1.000
_cell.length_b   1.000
_cell.length_c   1.000
_cell.angle_alpha   90.00
_cell.angle_beta   90.00
_cell.angle_gamma   90.00
#
_symmetry.space_group_name_H-M   'P 1'
#
loop_
_entity.id
_entity.type
_entity.pdbx_description
1 polymer ?
#
loop_
_entity_poly.entity_id
_entity_poly.type
_entity_poly.pdbx_seq_one_letter_code
_entity_poly.pdbx_strand_id
1 'polypeptide(L)'
;MEEATYIGFVAALFFIGGAERRHMQVLGDLVAQARDRDGVLFRSPERSTPYSYSDFATNAWKGGNLLRHYGVRHGTRVAVVVGPKEPTDEDQPGYLRDGPDALLAFLAAALDGAVVDMDPPNAVDATALIAPAAWLDRYTQGPGTKGLAYGGPVDDPTIAQFERELWSENPLQPPGEVAPEDNVLAADRTYTHGELMAESGRVVADYDIGAETTVALRAPMTTAGAIVAGLLAPMRAGATVVFGGDETGDIAVADGDAPEETVVRPDDTTPS
;
A
#
# COMPACT_ATOMS: atom_id res chain seq x y z
N MET A 1 69.17 30.72 19.33
CA MET A 1 68.99 29.78 18.21
C MET A 1 68.00 28.75 18.73
N GLU A 2 66.73 28.99 18.44
CA GLU A 2 65.89 28.10 17.58
C GLU A 2 65.40 26.90 18.41
N GLU A 3 64.14 26.53 18.50
CA GLU A 3 62.89 26.96 17.88
C GLU A 3 61.75 26.29 18.69
N ALA A 4 60.54 26.84 18.64
CA ALA A 4 59.39 26.39 19.42
C ALA A 4 58.78 25.08 18.88
N THR A 5 58.62 24.06 19.72
CA THR A 5 57.83 22.86 19.37
C THR A 5 56.41 23.00 19.90
N TYR A 6 55.50 23.20 18.95
CA TYR A 6 54.08 23.41 19.09
C TYR A 6 53.35 22.12 19.51
N ILE A 7 52.41 22.26 20.44
CA ILE A 7 51.46 21.23 20.88
C ILE A 7 50.48 20.95 19.74
N GLY A 8 50.44 19.70 19.26
CA GLY A 8 49.51 19.24 18.22
C GLY A 8 48.61 18.12 18.75
N PHE A 9 47.49 18.50 19.33
CA PHE A 9 46.37 17.65 19.69
C PHE A 9 45.65 17.25 18.37
N VAL A 10 45.83 16.03 17.88
CA VAL A 10 45.02 15.53 16.75
C VAL A 10 43.81 14.82 17.32
N ALA A 11 42.68 15.54 17.33
CA ALA A 11 41.37 14.98 17.55
C ALA A 11 41.05 13.98 16.43
N ALA A 12 40.72 12.74 16.81
CA ALA A 12 40.06 11.79 15.93
C ALA A 12 38.65 12.34 15.62
N LEU A 13 38.49 12.99 14.46
CA LEU A 13 37.17 13.33 13.94
C LEU A 13 36.49 12.05 13.46
N PHE A 14 35.39 11.73 14.13
CA PHE A 14 34.32 10.89 13.61
C PHE A 14 33.91 11.38 12.22
N PHE A 15 34.22 10.60 11.18
CA PHE A 15 33.44 10.58 9.94
C PHE A 15 32.62 9.30 9.93
N ILE A 16 31.54 9.29 10.72
CA ILE A 16 30.38 8.44 10.46
C ILE A 16 29.25 9.42 10.15
N GLY A 17 29.24 9.88 8.90
CA GLY A 17 28.29 10.88 8.40
C GLY A 17 28.14 10.65 6.92
N GLY A 18 27.38 9.62 6.56
CA GLY A 18 27.20 9.19 5.18
C GLY A 18 26.47 7.86 5.09
N ALA A 19 25.41 7.69 5.88
CA ALA A 19 24.35 6.80 5.41
C ALA A 19 23.77 7.51 4.19
N GLU A 20 24.15 7.03 3.00
CA GLU A 20 23.38 7.18 1.78
C GLU A 20 21.90 7.18 2.18
N ARG A 21 21.17 8.28 1.91
CA ARG A 21 19.71 8.24 1.98
C ARG A 21 19.34 7.03 1.13
N ARG A 22 18.90 5.92 1.74
CA ARG A 22 18.34 4.81 0.96
C ARG A 22 17.24 5.46 0.15
N HIS A 23 17.48 5.57 -1.15
CA HIS A 23 16.52 6.16 -2.03
C HIS A 23 15.33 5.20 -1.99
N MET A 24 14.23 5.65 -1.39
CA MET A 24 12.97 4.93 -1.42
C MET A 24 12.47 5.00 -2.86
N GLN A 25 12.77 3.98 -3.65
CA GLN A 25 12.50 3.94 -5.08
C GLN A 25 11.52 2.84 -5.46
N VAL A 26 11.37 1.83 -4.60
CA VAL A 26 10.38 0.77 -4.78
C VAL A 26 9.45 0.66 -3.58
N LEU A 27 8.28 0.07 -3.79
CA LEU A 27 7.28 -0.11 -2.73
C LEU A 27 7.81 -0.99 -1.59
N GLY A 28 8.73 -1.91 -1.89
CA GLY A 28 9.43 -2.72 -0.89
C GLY A 28 10.23 -1.89 0.13
N ASP A 29 10.85 -0.79 -0.30
CA ASP A 29 11.56 0.13 0.60
C ASP A 29 10.60 0.80 1.58
N LEU A 30 9.43 1.20 1.07
CA LEU A 30 8.37 1.82 1.86
C LEU A 30 7.80 0.85 2.90
N VAL A 31 7.51 -0.39 2.49
CA VAL A 31 7.03 -1.45 3.41
C VAL A 31 8.09 -1.77 4.46
N ALA A 32 9.37 -1.87 4.09
CA ALA A 32 10.46 -2.11 5.03
C ALA A 32 10.58 -0.99 6.06
N GLN A 33 10.51 0.28 5.62
CA GLN A 33 10.53 1.42 6.54
C GLN A 33 9.30 1.44 7.45
N ALA A 34 8.10 1.16 6.93
CA ALA A 34 6.88 1.10 7.71
C ALA A 34 6.92 0.00 8.79
N ARG A 35 7.59 -1.13 8.53
CA ARG A 35 7.72 -2.21 9.50
C ARG A 35 8.43 -1.76 10.78
N ASP A 36 9.43 -0.90 10.64
CA ASP A 36 10.25 -0.38 11.73
C ASP A 36 9.65 0.90 12.38
N ARG A 37 8.50 1.37 11.87
CA ARG A 37 7.83 2.57 12.35
C ARG A 37 6.77 2.23 13.40
N ASP A 38 6.81 2.98 14.50
CA ASP A 38 5.75 3.00 15.50
C ASP A 38 4.59 3.92 15.05
N GLY A 39 3.39 3.65 15.55
CA GLY A 39 2.21 4.49 15.33
C GLY A 39 1.13 3.83 14.48
N VAL A 40 0.06 4.60 14.24
CA VAL A 40 -1.12 4.15 13.53
C VAL A 40 -0.98 4.50 12.04
N LEU A 41 -1.17 3.51 11.18
CA LEU A 41 -1.26 3.73 9.74
C LEU A 41 -2.72 3.88 9.30
N PHE A 42 -3.61 2.99 9.75
CA PHE A 42 -5.04 3.08 9.41
C PHE A 42 -5.94 3.09 10.63
N ARG A 43 -7.00 3.88 10.54
CA ARG A 43 -8.13 3.86 11.46
C ARG A 43 -9.44 3.79 10.67
N SER A 44 -10.36 2.96 11.15
CA SER A 44 -11.73 2.88 10.66
C SER A 44 -12.66 2.87 11.88
N PRO A 45 -13.81 3.57 11.83
CA PRO A 45 -14.75 3.63 12.96
C PRO A 45 -15.35 2.26 13.30
N GLU A 46 -15.37 1.32 12.35
CA GLU A 46 -15.91 -0.03 12.56
C GLU A 46 -14.93 -0.97 13.27
N ARG A 47 -13.70 -0.52 13.52
CA ARG A 47 -12.67 -1.30 14.22
C ARG A 47 -12.20 -0.58 15.48
N SER A 48 -12.30 -1.27 16.61
CA SER A 48 -11.85 -0.73 17.91
C SER A 48 -10.34 -0.55 18.03
N THR A 49 -9.56 -1.38 17.33
CA THR A 49 -8.10 -1.33 17.32
C THR A 49 -7.64 -0.82 15.95
N PRO A 50 -6.89 0.29 15.87
CA PRO A 50 -6.31 0.75 14.61
C PRO A 50 -5.29 -0.25 14.03
N TYR A 51 -4.96 -0.11 12.76
CA TYR A 51 -3.84 -0.86 12.15
C TYR A 51 -2.56 -0.07 12.36
N SER A 52 -1.60 -0.67 13.07
CA SER A 52 -0.28 -0.08 13.24
C SER A 52 0.54 -0.20 11.95
N TYR A 53 1.52 0.68 11.79
CA TYR A 53 2.52 0.61 10.72
C TYR A 53 3.23 -0.76 10.69
N SER A 54 3.75 -1.18 11.85
CA SER A 54 4.50 -2.43 11.99
C SER A 54 3.65 -3.66 11.68
N ASP A 55 2.40 -3.72 12.18
CA ASP A 55 1.52 -4.86 11.92
C ASP A 55 1.10 -4.93 10.46
N PHE A 56 0.73 -3.79 9.86
CA PHE A 56 0.31 -3.75 8.46
C PHE A 56 1.46 -4.14 7.51
N ALA A 57 2.66 -3.60 7.72
CA ALA A 57 3.84 -3.98 6.94
C ALA A 57 4.26 -5.44 7.15
N THR A 58 4.13 -5.96 8.37
CA THR A 58 4.35 -7.39 8.66
C THR A 58 3.38 -8.25 7.88
N ASN A 59 2.10 -7.87 7.85
CA ASN A 59 1.10 -8.58 7.09
C ASN A 59 1.34 -8.44 5.58
N ALA A 60 1.88 -7.33 5.08
CA ALA A 60 2.24 -7.21 3.67
C ALA A 60 3.34 -8.22 3.28
N TRP A 61 4.35 -8.41 4.13
CA TRP A 61 5.38 -9.44 3.94
C TRP A 61 4.82 -10.86 3.96
N LYS A 62 3.94 -11.15 4.93
CA LYS A 62 3.20 -12.42 4.96
C LYS A 62 2.39 -12.60 3.67
N GLY A 63 1.69 -11.56 3.22
CA GLY A 63 0.87 -11.58 2.03
C GLY A 63 1.69 -11.90 0.77
N GLY A 64 2.87 -11.31 0.63
CA GLY A 64 3.77 -11.64 -0.50
C GLY A 64 4.15 -13.11 -0.50
N ASN A 65 4.64 -13.63 0.64
CA ASN A 65 4.96 -15.07 0.78
C ASN A 65 3.75 -15.97 0.47
N LEU A 66 2.56 -15.59 0.93
CA LEU A 66 1.32 -16.28 0.64
C LEU A 66 1.03 -16.32 -0.87
N LEU A 67 1.02 -15.14 -1.51
CA LEU A 67 0.70 -15.00 -2.94
C LEU A 67 1.69 -15.77 -3.83
N ARG A 68 2.93 -15.97 -3.38
CA ARG A 68 3.87 -16.85 -4.08
C ARG A 68 3.41 -18.30 -4.14
N HIS A 69 2.71 -18.81 -3.12
CA HIS A 69 2.14 -20.16 -3.17
C HIS A 69 1.00 -20.27 -4.21
N TYR A 70 0.34 -19.15 -4.48
CA TYR A 70 -0.70 -19.02 -5.52
C TYR A 70 -0.14 -18.66 -6.90
N GLY A 71 1.19 -18.65 -7.06
CA GLY A 71 1.86 -18.48 -8.36
C GLY A 71 2.24 -17.05 -8.71
N VAL A 72 1.99 -16.07 -7.82
CA VAL A 72 2.37 -14.67 -8.06
C VAL A 72 3.89 -14.54 -8.10
N ARG A 73 4.40 -13.99 -9.19
CA ARG A 73 5.83 -13.78 -9.46
C ARG A 73 6.01 -12.42 -10.15
N HIS A 74 7.26 -12.02 -10.32
CA HIS A 74 7.61 -10.82 -11.05
C HIS A 74 6.94 -10.81 -12.44
N GLY A 75 6.28 -9.70 -12.78
CA GLY A 75 5.58 -9.48 -14.05
C GLY A 75 4.23 -10.18 -14.19
N THR A 76 3.82 -11.01 -13.23
CA THR A 76 2.47 -11.61 -13.25
C THR A 76 1.40 -10.57 -12.95
N ARG A 77 0.16 -10.81 -13.41
CA ARG A 77 -0.97 -9.95 -13.08
C ARG A 77 -1.70 -10.42 -11.83
N VAL A 78 -2.07 -9.50 -10.96
CA VAL A 78 -2.92 -9.76 -9.80
C VAL A 78 -4.09 -8.79 -9.86
N ALA A 79 -5.31 -9.31 -9.82
CA ALA A 79 -6.53 -8.51 -9.74
C ALA A 79 -6.94 -8.35 -8.28
N VAL A 80 -7.20 -7.12 -7.85
CA VAL A 80 -7.68 -6.80 -6.50
C VAL A 80 -8.94 -5.97 -6.62
N VAL A 81 -10.01 -6.44 -6.02
CA VAL A 81 -11.27 -5.71 -5.91
C VAL A 81 -11.24 -4.98 -4.57
N VAL A 82 -11.28 -3.65 -4.61
CA VAL A 82 -11.36 -2.83 -3.39
C VAL A 82 -12.80 -2.82 -2.89
N GLY A 83 -12.99 -3.08 -1.61
CA GLY A 83 -14.30 -3.09 -0.97
C GLY A 83 -14.24 -3.36 0.53
N PRO A 84 -15.36 -3.19 1.25
CA PRO A 84 -15.51 -3.65 2.63
C PRO A 84 -15.38 -5.17 2.77
N LYS A 85 -15.11 -5.66 3.99
CA LYS A 85 -15.09 -7.08 4.32
C LYS A 85 -16.46 -7.72 4.22
N GLU A 86 -17.49 -7.01 4.66
CA GLU A 86 -18.89 -7.45 4.59
C GLU A 86 -19.71 -6.45 3.76
N PRO A 87 -19.60 -6.48 2.42
CA PRO A 87 -20.33 -5.54 1.58
C PRO A 87 -21.86 -5.71 1.66
N THR A 88 -22.54 -4.58 1.52
CA THR A 88 -24.00 -4.45 1.39
C THR A 88 -24.37 -4.01 -0.04
N ASP A 89 -25.67 -3.91 -0.32
CA ASP A 89 -26.17 -3.44 -1.61
C ASP A 89 -25.88 -1.95 -1.88
N GLU A 90 -25.55 -1.17 -0.84
CA GLU A 90 -25.19 0.24 -0.95
C GLU A 90 -23.69 0.43 -1.24
N ASP A 91 -22.87 -0.59 -0.97
CA ASP A 91 -21.43 -0.56 -1.17
C ASP A 91 -21.08 -0.75 -2.66
N GLN A 92 -20.07 -0.01 -3.11
CA GLN A 92 -19.55 -0.07 -4.48
C GLN A 92 -18.08 -0.48 -4.48
N PRO A 93 -17.63 -1.29 -5.46
CA PRO A 93 -16.22 -1.55 -5.67
C PRO A 93 -15.42 -0.25 -5.79
N GLY A 94 -14.21 -0.25 -5.24
CA GLY A 94 -13.34 0.92 -5.18
C GLY A 94 -13.23 1.54 -3.79
N TYR A 95 -14.23 1.39 -2.93
CA TYR A 95 -14.30 2.11 -1.64
C TYR A 95 -13.97 1.23 -0.43
N LEU A 96 -13.20 1.76 0.51
CA LEU A 96 -12.90 1.11 1.79
C LEU A 96 -13.91 1.53 2.86
N ARG A 97 -14.21 0.63 3.81
CA ARG A 97 -15.08 0.93 4.97
C ARG A 97 -14.53 0.40 6.29
N ASP A 98 -14.28 -0.90 6.38
CA ASP A 98 -13.99 -1.60 7.64
C ASP A 98 -12.57 -2.19 7.72
N GLY A 99 -11.91 -2.43 6.58
CA GLY A 99 -10.57 -2.98 6.52
C GLY A 99 -9.75 -2.53 5.30
N PRO A 100 -8.41 -2.45 5.42
CA PRO A 100 -7.51 -2.09 4.33
C PRO A 100 -7.04 -3.32 3.53
N ASP A 101 -7.78 -4.43 3.53
CA ASP A 101 -7.35 -5.73 2.98
C ASP A 101 -6.97 -5.67 1.50
N ALA A 102 -7.68 -4.87 0.71
CA ALA A 102 -7.32 -4.64 -0.69
C ALA A 102 -5.99 -3.89 -0.83
N LEU A 103 -5.71 -2.89 0.02
CA LEU A 103 -4.44 -2.17 0.03
C LEU A 103 -3.29 -3.07 0.52
N LEU A 104 -3.59 -3.96 1.47
CA LEU A 104 -2.69 -5.01 1.92
C LEU A 104 -2.35 -5.97 0.77
N ALA A 105 -3.35 -6.44 0.03
CA ALA A 105 -3.18 -7.33 -1.12
C ALA A 105 -2.37 -6.66 -2.24
N PHE A 106 -2.60 -5.37 -2.50
CA PHE A 106 -1.82 -4.56 -3.43
C PHE A 106 -0.33 -4.57 -3.07
N LEU A 107 0.02 -4.17 -1.84
CA LEU A 107 1.42 -4.14 -1.40
C LEU A 107 2.03 -5.56 -1.37
N ALA A 108 1.27 -6.55 -0.89
CA ALA A 108 1.71 -7.94 -0.85
C ALA A 108 2.11 -8.47 -2.24
N ALA A 109 1.29 -8.22 -3.26
CA ALA A 109 1.57 -8.63 -4.63
C ALA A 109 2.76 -7.85 -5.22
N ALA A 110 2.84 -6.55 -4.96
CA ALA A 110 3.91 -5.68 -5.42
C ALA A 110 5.30 -6.07 -4.87
N LEU A 111 5.38 -6.65 -3.66
CA LEU A 111 6.64 -7.10 -3.06
C LEU A 111 7.34 -8.21 -3.85
N ASP A 112 6.60 -8.98 -4.64
CA ASP A 112 7.15 -10.01 -5.54
C ASP A 112 7.14 -9.56 -7.02
N GLY A 113 6.98 -8.26 -7.27
CA GLY A 113 7.06 -7.63 -8.60
C GLY A 113 5.84 -7.88 -9.48
N ALA A 114 4.68 -8.18 -8.91
CA ALA A 114 3.45 -8.33 -9.69
C ALA A 114 2.91 -6.97 -10.16
N VAL A 115 2.23 -6.99 -11.30
CA VAL A 115 1.43 -5.87 -11.79
C VAL A 115 0.01 -6.01 -11.28
N VAL A 116 -0.40 -5.12 -10.40
CA VAL A 116 -1.70 -5.16 -9.73
C VAL A 116 -2.72 -4.32 -10.49
N ASP A 117 -3.89 -4.88 -10.72
CA ASP A 117 -5.06 -4.20 -11.27
C ASP A 117 -6.08 -4.00 -10.13
N MET A 118 -6.31 -2.74 -9.74
CA MET A 118 -7.18 -2.37 -8.61
C MET A 118 -8.64 -2.13 -9.03
N ASP A 119 -8.92 -2.16 -10.33
CA ASP A 119 -10.26 -2.05 -10.92
C ASP A 119 -10.44 -3.09 -12.03
N PRO A 120 -10.31 -4.38 -11.69
CA PRO A 120 -10.27 -5.42 -12.69
C PRO A 120 -11.63 -5.51 -13.41
N PRO A 121 -11.64 -5.81 -14.71
CA PRO A 121 -12.88 -6.10 -15.41
C PRO A 121 -13.54 -7.38 -14.85
N ASN A 122 -14.85 -7.52 -15.03
CA ASN A 122 -15.59 -8.70 -14.55
C ASN A 122 -15.00 -10.03 -15.07
N ALA A 123 -14.46 -10.07 -16.29
CA ALA A 123 -13.73 -11.23 -16.80
C ALA A 123 -12.25 -11.10 -16.44
N VAL A 124 -11.81 -11.85 -15.44
CA VAL A 124 -10.48 -11.69 -14.83
C VAL A 124 -9.48 -12.68 -15.42
N ASP A 125 -8.54 -12.18 -16.21
CA ASP A 125 -7.36 -12.92 -16.66
C ASP A 125 -6.12 -12.43 -15.90
N ALA A 126 -5.86 -13.10 -14.77
CA ALA A 126 -4.80 -12.79 -13.82
C ALA A 126 -4.33 -14.06 -13.10
N THR A 127 -3.14 -14.03 -12.50
CA THR A 127 -2.65 -15.16 -11.69
C THR A 127 -3.48 -15.35 -10.43
N ALA A 128 -3.87 -14.26 -9.78
CA ALA A 128 -4.74 -14.26 -8.62
C ALA A 128 -5.81 -13.17 -8.74
N LEU A 129 -7.00 -13.46 -8.18
CA LEU A 129 -8.08 -12.52 -7.92
C LEU A 129 -8.30 -12.48 -6.41
N ILE A 130 -8.19 -11.29 -5.83
CA ILE A 130 -8.46 -11.03 -4.41
C ILE A 130 -9.65 -10.07 -4.30
N ALA A 131 -10.70 -10.45 -3.58
CA ALA A 131 -11.91 -9.62 -3.45
C ALA A 131 -12.64 -9.87 -2.11
N PRO A 132 -13.61 -9.03 -1.73
CA PRO A 132 -14.57 -9.40 -0.69
C PRO A 132 -15.27 -10.71 -1.04
N ALA A 133 -15.45 -11.60 -0.06
CA ALA A 133 -16.10 -12.90 -0.29
C ALA A 133 -17.47 -12.77 -0.96
N ALA A 134 -18.28 -11.80 -0.53
CA ALA A 134 -19.62 -11.54 -1.05
C ALA A 134 -19.66 -10.99 -2.49
N TRP A 135 -18.52 -10.56 -3.04
CA TRP A 135 -18.42 -9.98 -4.38
C TRP A 135 -17.68 -10.85 -5.38
N LEU A 136 -17.09 -11.96 -4.94
CA LEU A 136 -16.24 -12.79 -5.79
C LEU A 136 -17.01 -13.36 -6.99
N ASP A 137 -18.30 -13.65 -6.82
CA ASP A 137 -19.21 -14.15 -7.86
C ASP A 137 -19.56 -13.12 -8.95
N ARG A 138 -19.29 -11.83 -8.72
CA ARG A 138 -19.39 -10.77 -9.72
C ARG A 138 -18.30 -10.90 -10.80
N TYR A 139 -17.24 -11.67 -10.51
CA TYR A 139 -16.07 -11.82 -11.36
C TYR A 139 -15.95 -13.25 -11.87
N THR A 140 -15.83 -13.40 -13.19
CA THR A 140 -15.54 -14.66 -13.84
C THR A 140 -14.04 -14.88 -13.89
N GLN A 141 -13.55 -15.87 -13.15
CA GLN A 141 -12.14 -16.25 -13.12
C GLN A 141 -11.73 -16.94 -14.44
N GLY A 142 -10.69 -16.41 -15.07
CA GLY A 142 -10.05 -17.01 -16.22
C GLY A 142 -9.35 -18.34 -15.90
N PRO A 143 -8.95 -19.10 -16.92
CA PRO A 143 -8.23 -20.35 -16.73
C PRO A 143 -6.94 -20.15 -15.94
N GLY A 144 -6.84 -20.80 -14.78
CA GLY A 144 -5.64 -20.73 -13.93
C GLY A 144 -5.66 -19.61 -12.87
N THR A 145 -6.61 -18.65 -12.97
CA THR A 145 -6.82 -17.60 -11.96
C THR A 145 -7.16 -18.23 -10.61
N LYS A 146 -6.38 -17.92 -9.58
CA LYS A 146 -6.63 -18.37 -8.20
C LYS A 146 -7.46 -17.34 -7.46
N GLY A 147 -8.56 -17.76 -6.84
CA GLY A 147 -9.38 -16.87 -6.03
C GLY A 147 -8.98 -16.89 -4.57
N LEU A 148 -8.83 -15.70 -4.01
CA LEU A 148 -8.70 -15.49 -2.58
C LEU A 148 -9.75 -14.47 -2.16
N ALA A 149 -10.42 -14.70 -1.04
CA ALA A 149 -11.43 -13.80 -0.53
C ALA A 149 -11.06 -13.29 0.86
N TYR A 150 -11.37 -12.03 1.13
CA TYR A 150 -11.29 -11.44 2.46
C TYR A 150 -12.69 -11.08 2.98
N GLY A 151 -12.83 -11.00 4.31
CA GLY A 151 -14.15 -10.92 4.93
C GLY A 151 -15.00 -12.16 4.67
N GLY A 152 -16.25 -12.14 5.15
CA GLY A 152 -17.26 -13.18 4.95
C GLY A 152 -16.87 -14.58 5.43
N PRO A 153 -17.81 -15.52 5.41
CA PRO A 153 -17.48 -16.92 5.21
C PRO A 153 -17.28 -17.21 3.70
N VAL A 154 -16.36 -18.13 3.40
CA VAL A 154 -16.16 -18.67 2.06
C VAL A 154 -16.57 -20.14 2.06
N ASP A 155 -17.65 -20.45 1.36
CA ASP A 155 -18.19 -21.81 1.26
C ASP A 155 -17.58 -22.61 0.10
N ASP A 156 -17.11 -21.93 -0.95
CA ASP A 156 -16.48 -22.56 -2.10
C ASP A 156 -15.04 -23.02 -1.73
N PRO A 157 -14.76 -24.33 -1.70
CA PRO A 157 -13.44 -24.85 -1.31
C PRO A 157 -12.33 -24.54 -2.32
N THR A 158 -12.66 -24.04 -3.51
CA THR A 158 -11.67 -23.60 -4.51
C THR A 158 -11.16 -22.19 -4.25
N ILE A 159 -11.82 -21.45 -3.36
CA ILE A 159 -11.47 -20.09 -2.95
C ILE A 159 -10.77 -20.15 -1.60
N ALA A 160 -9.61 -19.50 -1.50
CA ALA A 160 -8.88 -19.44 -0.25
C ALA A 160 -9.34 -18.25 0.61
N GLN A 161 -9.42 -18.43 1.92
CA GLN A 161 -9.71 -17.32 2.84
C GLN A 161 -8.43 -16.54 3.13
N PHE A 162 -8.26 -15.40 2.47
CA PHE A 162 -7.04 -14.59 2.47
C PHE A 162 -6.48 -14.35 3.87
N GLU A 163 -7.29 -13.84 4.79
CA GLU A 163 -6.87 -13.54 6.17
C GLU A 163 -6.46 -14.77 6.96
N ARG A 164 -7.15 -15.91 6.72
CA ARG A 164 -6.85 -17.16 7.41
C ARG A 164 -5.53 -17.74 6.94
N GLU A 165 -5.31 -17.77 5.63
CA GLU A 165 -4.03 -18.25 5.08
C GLU A 165 -2.88 -17.32 5.48
N LEU A 166 -3.12 -16.00 5.48
CA LEU A 166 -2.17 -14.98 5.91
C LEU A 166 -1.70 -15.18 7.36
N TRP A 167 -2.60 -15.57 8.27
CA TRP A 167 -2.29 -15.73 9.69
C TRP A 167 -1.10 -16.66 9.92
N SER A 168 -1.08 -17.79 9.21
CA SER A 168 -0.07 -18.85 9.34
C SER A 168 1.19 -18.62 8.51
N GLU A 169 1.22 -17.58 7.68
CA GLU A 169 2.32 -17.35 6.75
C GLU A 169 3.56 -16.75 7.42
N ASN A 170 4.72 -16.98 6.80
CA ASN A 170 6.02 -16.54 7.30
C ASN A 170 6.13 -14.99 7.27
N PRO A 171 6.49 -14.33 8.41
CA PRO A 171 6.63 -12.88 8.47
C PRO A 171 8.00 -12.37 7.99
N LEU A 172 8.77 -13.14 7.22
CA LEU A 172 10.01 -12.67 6.60
C LEU A 172 9.72 -11.92 5.30
N GLN A 173 10.59 -10.97 4.95
CA GLN A 173 10.49 -10.25 3.68
C GLN A 173 10.45 -11.24 2.50
N PRO A 174 9.50 -11.09 1.57
CA PRO A 174 9.47 -11.89 0.35
C PRO A 174 10.77 -11.70 -0.44
N PRO A 175 11.29 -12.76 -1.10
CA PRO A 175 12.60 -12.70 -1.77
C PRO A 175 12.52 -12.10 -3.18
N GLY A 176 11.43 -11.43 -3.56
CA GLY A 176 11.28 -10.77 -4.85
C GLY A 176 12.33 -9.68 -5.05
N GLU A 177 13.02 -9.72 -6.19
CA GLU A 177 13.90 -8.63 -6.63
C GLU A 177 13.08 -7.71 -7.55
N VAL A 178 13.04 -6.42 -7.18
CA VAL A 178 12.24 -5.39 -7.85
C VAL A 178 13.11 -4.15 -8.06
N ALA A 179 13.11 -3.64 -9.27
CA ALA A 179 13.75 -2.40 -9.70
C ALA A 179 12.72 -1.27 -9.83
N PRO A 180 13.15 0.01 -9.78
CA PRO A 180 12.26 1.15 -9.94
C PRO A 180 11.51 1.16 -11.28
N GLU A 181 12.09 0.61 -12.34
CA GLU A 181 11.51 0.56 -13.68
C GLU A 181 10.51 -0.58 -13.87
N ASP A 182 10.35 -1.46 -12.87
CA ASP A 182 9.39 -2.55 -12.94
C ASP A 182 7.96 -2.05 -12.78
N ASN A 183 7.07 -2.62 -13.59
CA ASN A 183 5.64 -2.35 -13.55
C ASN A 183 5.01 -2.86 -12.26
N VAL A 184 4.07 -2.12 -11.69
CA VAL A 184 3.42 -2.48 -10.42
C VAL A 184 1.93 -2.20 -10.38
N LEU A 185 1.44 -1.20 -11.10
CA LEU A 185 0.02 -0.84 -11.11
C LEU A 185 -0.48 -0.74 -12.53
N ALA A 186 -1.48 -1.55 -12.88
CA ALA A 186 -2.28 -1.40 -14.08
C ALA A 186 -3.51 -0.54 -13.75
N ALA A 187 -3.60 0.62 -14.38
CA ALA A 187 -4.74 1.53 -14.32
C ALA A 187 -5.03 2.05 -15.74
N ASP A 188 -5.23 3.35 -15.93
CA ASP A 188 -5.36 4.00 -17.25
C ASP A 188 -4.15 3.73 -18.16
N ARG A 189 -2.97 3.62 -17.55
CA ARG A 189 -1.77 3.00 -18.11
C ARG A 189 -1.11 2.11 -17.06
N THR A 190 -0.03 1.45 -17.44
CA THR A 190 0.83 0.76 -16.48
C THR A 190 1.83 1.74 -15.87
N TYR A 191 1.91 1.77 -14.55
CA TYR A 191 2.85 2.56 -13.76
C TYR A 191 3.93 1.66 -13.16
N THR A 192 5.12 2.22 -13.08
CA THR A 192 6.30 1.63 -12.47
C THR A 192 6.39 1.97 -10.99
N HIS A 193 7.18 1.19 -10.26
CA HIS A 193 7.50 1.48 -8.85
C HIS A 193 8.08 2.89 -8.67
N GLY A 194 9.04 3.27 -9.51
CA GLY A 194 9.73 4.55 -9.45
C GLY A 194 8.81 5.74 -9.68
N GLU A 195 7.87 5.64 -10.63
CA GLU A 195 6.86 6.68 -10.87
C GLU A 195 5.98 6.91 -9.65
N LEU A 196 5.43 5.84 -9.06
CA LEU A 196 4.59 5.95 -7.86
C LEU A 196 5.39 6.48 -6.65
N MET A 197 6.62 6.03 -6.47
CA MET A 197 7.48 6.49 -5.36
C MET A 197 7.96 7.93 -5.54
N ALA A 198 8.18 8.39 -6.76
CA ALA A 198 8.50 9.79 -7.05
C ALA A 198 7.28 10.68 -6.78
N GLU A 199 6.11 10.30 -7.27
CA GLU A 199 4.87 11.06 -7.09
C GLU A 199 4.45 11.13 -5.61
N SER A 200 4.55 10.02 -4.87
CA SER A 200 4.31 10.05 -3.42
C SER A 200 5.23 11.02 -2.68
N GLY A 201 6.47 11.19 -3.14
CA GLY A 201 7.38 12.19 -2.60
C GLY A 201 6.97 13.63 -2.91
N ARG A 202 6.42 13.87 -4.12
CA ARG A 202 5.86 15.17 -4.52
C ARG A 202 4.63 15.51 -3.69
N VAL A 203 3.66 14.60 -3.59
CA VAL A 203 2.44 14.79 -2.80
C VAL A 203 2.74 15.11 -1.34
N VAL A 204 3.72 14.41 -0.72
CA VAL A 204 4.16 14.75 0.65
C VAL A 204 4.65 16.19 0.75
N ALA A 205 5.42 16.66 -0.22
CA ALA A 205 5.98 18.00 -0.22
C ALA A 205 4.93 19.08 -0.53
N ASP A 206 4.07 18.85 -1.51
CA ASP A 206 3.10 19.82 -2.01
C ASP A 206 1.96 20.07 -1.02
N TYR A 207 1.60 19.06 -0.23
CA TYR A 207 0.53 19.13 0.77
C TYR A 207 1.04 19.11 2.22
N ASP A 208 2.36 19.25 2.43
CA ASP A 208 3.01 19.27 3.76
C ASP A 208 2.57 18.11 4.68
N ILE A 209 2.51 16.90 4.12
CA ILE A 209 2.06 15.71 4.85
C ILE A 209 3.17 15.26 5.81
N GLY A 210 2.87 15.24 7.10
CA GLY A 210 3.77 14.81 8.17
C GLY A 210 3.20 13.67 9.01
N ALA A 211 3.96 13.26 10.03
CA ALA A 211 3.56 12.16 10.92
C ALA A 211 2.30 12.47 11.77
N GLU A 212 2.04 13.75 12.01
CA GLU A 212 0.85 14.21 12.76
C GLU A 212 -0.36 14.44 11.84
N THR A 213 -0.19 14.34 10.52
CA THR A 213 -1.27 14.56 9.56
C THR A 213 -2.23 13.37 9.56
N THR A 214 -3.52 13.67 9.57
CA THR A 214 -4.60 12.71 9.34
C THR A 214 -5.16 12.90 7.95
N VAL A 215 -5.09 11.85 7.11
CA VAL A 215 -5.56 11.84 5.74
C VAL A 215 -6.87 11.07 5.66
N ALA A 216 -7.97 11.76 5.38
CA ALA A 216 -9.28 11.15 5.14
C ALA A 216 -9.37 10.63 3.71
N LEU A 217 -9.43 9.30 3.57
CA LEU A 217 -9.57 8.65 2.29
C LEU A 217 -11.06 8.51 1.92
N ARG A 218 -11.48 9.26 0.91
CA ARG A 218 -12.87 9.33 0.44
C ARG A 218 -13.04 8.95 -1.04
N ALA A 219 -11.97 8.99 -1.83
CA ALA A 219 -11.94 8.58 -3.22
C ALA A 219 -11.90 7.04 -3.38
N PRO A 220 -12.37 6.49 -4.52
CA PRO A 220 -12.15 5.09 -4.84
C PRO A 220 -10.66 4.81 -5.09
N MET A 221 -10.16 3.71 -4.54
CA MET A 221 -8.75 3.30 -4.64
C MET A 221 -8.47 2.50 -5.91
N THR A 222 -8.97 2.99 -7.04
CA THR A 222 -8.89 2.35 -8.37
C THR A 222 -7.93 3.06 -9.32
N THR A 223 -7.51 4.29 -8.98
CA THR A 223 -6.61 5.10 -9.81
C THR A 223 -5.22 5.22 -9.20
N ALA A 224 -4.21 5.51 -10.03
CA ALA A 224 -2.84 5.71 -9.56
C ALA A 224 -2.74 6.87 -8.57
N GLY A 225 -3.40 8.00 -8.86
CA GLY A 225 -3.42 9.14 -7.94
C GLY A 225 -4.07 8.83 -6.59
N ALA A 226 -5.17 8.08 -6.56
CA ALA A 226 -5.80 7.66 -5.30
C ALA A 226 -4.86 6.77 -4.47
N ILE A 227 -4.15 5.84 -5.11
CA ILE A 227 -3.12 5.00 -4.46
C ILE A 227 -1.96 5.86 -3.95
N VAL A 228 -1.49 6.81 -4.73
CA VAL A 228 -0.39 7.70 -4.33
C VAL A 228 -0.79 8.57 -3.14
N ALA A 229 -1.88 9.33 -3.25
CA ALA A 229 -2.30 10.28 -2.23
C ALA A 229 -2.93 9.62 -1.00
N GLY A 230 -3.65 8.52 -1.19
CA GLY A 230 -4.40 7.83 -0.13
C GLY A 230 -3.64 6.73 0.61
N LEU A 231 -2.51 6.24 0.05
CA LEU A 231 -1.71 5.17 0.66
C LEU A 231 -0.23 5.51 0.70
N LEU A 232 0.41 5.75 -0.45
CA LEU A 232 1.88 5.79 -0.52
C LEU A 232 2.47 7.04 0.13
N ALA A 233 1.90 8.22 -0.13
CA ALA A 233 2.35 9.48 0.48
C ALA A 233 2.12 9.51 2.01
N PRO A 234 0.93 9.16 2.55
CA PRO A 234 0.72 9.04 3.99
C PRO A 234 1.70 8.07 4.65
N MET A 235 1.83 6.86 4.08
CA MET A 235 2.72 5.82 4.60
C MET A 235 4.18 6.27 4.59
N ARG A 236 4.61 7.04 3.58
CA ARG A 236 5.96 7.62 3.50
C ARG A 236 6.18 8.64 4.61
N ALA A 237 5.25 9.57 4.79
CA ALA A 237 5.31 10.64 5.77
C ALA A 237 5.16 10.19 7.22
N GLY A 238 4.54 9.03 7.46
CA GLY A 238 4.19 8.57 8.80
C GLY A 238 2.83 9.03 9.26
N ALA A 239 2.01 9.53 8.34
CA ALA A 239 0.68 10.07 8.60
C ALA A 239 -0.31 8.94 8.98
N THR A 240 -1.47 9.31 9.54
CA THR A 240 -2.58 8.38 9.77
C THR A 240 -3.60 8.50 8.65
N VAL A 241 -4.06 7.38 8.10
CA VAL A 241 -5.16 7.34 7.12
C VAL A 241 -6.46 6.91 7.81
N VAL A 242 -7.53 7.69 7.63
CA VAL A 242 -8.88 7.39 8.13
C VAL A 242 -9.83 7.11 6.96
N PHE A 243 -10.70 6.11 7.09
CA PHE A 243 -11.69 5.76 6.06
C PHE A 243 -12.96 5.15 6.67
N GLY A 244 -14.02 5.03 5.87
CA GLY A 244 -15.25 4.32 6.26
C GLY A 244 -16.19 5.05 7.20
N GLY A 245 -16.06 6.37 7.35
CA GLY A 245 -17.00 7.17 8.13
C GLY A 245 -16.80 8.67 7.98
N ASP A 246 -17.41 9.40 8.92
CA ASP A 246 -17.47 10.87 8.91
C ASP A 246 -16.31 11.55 9.66
N GLU A 247 -15.31 10.77 10.10
CA GLU A 247 -14.11 11.35 10.72
C GLU A 247 -13.46 12.32 9.72
N THR A 248 -13.32 13.57 10.14
CA THR A 248 -12.70 14.63 9.35
C THR A 248 -11.20 14.61 9.62
N GLY A 249 -10.40 14.46 8.56
CA GLY A 249 -8.95 14.57 8.63
C GLY A 249 -8.46 16.01 8.55
N ASP A 250 -7.15 16.20 8.50
CA ASP A 250 -6.54 17.47 8.11
C ASP A 250 -6.64 17.68 6.59
N ILE A 251 -6.57 16.57 5.84
CA ILE A 251 -6.59 16.53 4.37
C ILE A 251 -7.54 15.43 3.91
N ALA A 252 -8.32 15.67 2.86
CA ALA A 252 -9.08 14.64 2.17
C ALA A 252 -8.43 14.22 0.85
N VAL A 253 -8.46 12.93 0.54
CA VAL A 253 -8.31 12.42 -0.83
C VAL A 253 -9.71 12.12 -1.35
N ALA A 254 -10.22 12.95 -2.25
CA ALA A 254 -11.60 12.88 -2.73
C ALA A 254 -11.72 13.37 -4.17
N ASP A 255 -12.65 12.81 -4.96
CA ASP A 255 -12.97 13.31 -6.31
C ASP A 255 -13.82 14.59 -6.30
N GLY A 256 -14.42 14.89 -5.15
CA GLY A 256 -15.42 15.94 -4.94
C GLY A 256 -15.08 16.86 -3.77
N ASP A 257 -16.06 17.66 -3.37
CA ASP A 257 -15.94 18.45 -2.14
C ASP A 257 -15.95 17.52 -0.92
N ALA A 258 -15.18 17.90 0.09
CA ALA A 258 -15.03 17.15 1.34
C ALA A 258 -15.06 18.12 2.53
N PRO A 259 -15.39 17.67 3.75
CA PRO A 259 -15.41 18.53 4.93
C PRO A 259 -14.04 19.05 5.37
N GLU A 260 -12.96 18.40 4.92
CA GLU A 260 -11.58 18.80 5.18
C GLU A 260 -11.22 20.14 4.51
N GLU A 261 -10.39 20.94 5.18
CA GLU A 261 -9.94 22.25 4.66
C GLU A 261 -9.14 22.12 3.36
N THR A 262 -8.36 21.03 3.26
CA THR A 262 -7.56 20.71 2.08
C THR A 262 -8.10 19.45 1.40
N VAL A 263 -8.34 19.54 0.10
CA VAL A 263 -8.75 18.40 -0.74
C VAL A 263 -7.70 18.13 -1.81
N VAL A 264 -7.17 16.92 -1.80
CA VAL A 264 -6.27 16.36 -2.81
C VAL A 264 -7.12 15.58 -3.81
N ARG A 265 -7.16 16.01 -5.07
CA ARG A 265 -7.86 15.28 -6.14
C ARG A 265 -6.93 14.17 -6.66
N PRO A 266 -7.41 12.92 -6.81
CA PRO A 266 -6.60 11.85 -7.41
C PRO A 266 -5.99 12.23 -8.77
N ASP A 267 -6.72 12.93 -9.62
CA ASP A 267 -6.23 13.36 -10.93
C ASP A 267 -4.98 14.27 -10.84
N ASP A 268 -4.88 15.10 -9.79
CA ASP A 268 -3.74 16.00 -9.56
C ASP A 268 -2.50 15.28 -9.03
N THR A 269 -2.65 14.01 -8.62
CA THR A 269 -1.60 13.20 -7.98
C THR A 269 -1.28 11.94 -8.78
N THR A 270 -1.76 11.86 -10.02
CA THR A 270 -1.42 10.78 -10.94
C THR A 270 -0.02 11.01 -11.52
N PRO A 271 0.89 10.01 -11.47
CA PRO A 271 2.23 10.19 -12.02
C PRO A 271 2.18 10.57 -13.51
N SER A 272 2.94 11.60 -13.88
CA SER A 272 3.09 12.03 -15.28
C SER A 272 3.71 10.96 -16.18
#